data_AF-K1TQF5-F1
#
_entry.id   AF-K1TQF5-F1
#
_cell.length_a   1.000
_cell.length_b   1.000
_cell.length_c   1.000
_cell.angle_alpha   90.00
_cell.angle_beta   90.00
_cell.angle_gamma   90.00
#
_symmetry.space_group_name_H-M   'P 1'
#
loop_
_entity.id
_entity.type
_entity.pdbx_description
1 polymer ?
#
loop_
_entity_poly.entity_id
_entity_poly.type
_entity_poly.pdbx_seq_one_letter_code
_entity_poly.pdbx_strand_id
1 'polypeptide(L)'
;YLWAQYGFGADAMIHFGTHGSLEFTPRKQVALCRYDWPDRLVGTIPHFYYYTIGNVGESMMAKRRSYATTISYLTPPFTESKTRGQYKELMNKIEAYYKTDEARQPEASIAVKKIAVKMGLHRDLRLDSLLTQPYSAEEIARIENFAEEIANEKMTGQLYTTGVPYSP
;
A
#
# COMPACT_ATOMS: atom_id res chain seq x y z
N TYR A 1 -15.51 26.13 -6.94
CA TYR A 1 -15.94 26.71 -5.66
C TYR A 1 -16.84 27.93 -5.85
N LEU A 2 -16.34 29.13 -6.17
CA LEU A 2 -17.20 30.32 -6.27
C LEU A 2 -18.31 30.20 -7.34
N TRP A 3 -18.00 29.62 -8.51
CA TRP A 3 -19.03 29.32 -9.51
C TRP A 3 -20.06 28.31 -8.99
N ALA A 4 -19.65 27.29 -8.23
CA ALA A 4 -20.59 26.34 -7.64
C ALA A 4 -21.52 27.02 -6.63
N GLN A 5 -21.00 27.98 -5.86
CA GLN A 5 -21.79 28.77 -4.91
C GLN A 5 -22.75 29.74 -5.58
N TYR A 6 -22.25 30.58 -6.49
CA TYR A 6 -23.00 31.75 -6.96
C TYR A 6 -23.52 31.63 -8.39
N GLY A 7 -22.89 30.80 -9.22
CA GLY A 7 -23.28 30.59 -10.63
C GLY A 7 -24.23 29.42 -10.78
N PHE A 8 -23.82 28.25 -10.30
CA PHE A 8 -24.63 27.04 -10.32
C PHE A 8 -25.70 27.04 -9.22
N GLY A 9 -25.42 27.67 -8.08
CA GLY A 9 -26.34 27.70 -6.93
C GLY A 9 -26.48 26.34 -6.26
N ALA A 10 -25.36 25.65 -6.00
CA ALA A 10 -25.39 24.33 -5.38
C ALA A 10 -26.01 24.36 -3.97
N ASP A 11 -27.00 23.49 -3.73
CA ASP A 11 -27.55 23.27 -2.39
C ASP A 11 -26.60 22.45 -1.49
N ALA A 12 -25.74 21.63 -2.08
CA ALA A 12 -24.75 20.81 -1.40
C ALA A 12 -23.54 20.53 -2.29
N MET A 13 -22.41 20.23 -1.65
CA MET A 13 -21.18 19.83 -2.32
C MET A 13 -20.74 18.47 -1.81
N ILE A 14 -20.39 17.56 -2.72
CA ILE A 14 -19.78 16.27 -2.37
C ILE A 14 -18.43 16.14 -3.06
N HIS A 15 -17.38 15.86 -2.27
CA HIS A 15 -16.11 15.40 -2.80
C HIS A 15 -15.97 13.89 -2.62
N PHE A 16 -15.27 13.26 -3.56
CA PHE A 16 -14.91 11.85 -3.53
C PHE A 16 -13.39 11.74 -3.55
N GLY A 17 -12.82 10.91 -2.66
CA GLY A 17 -11.39 10.61 -2.69
C GLY A 17 -10.80 10.44 -1.30
N THR A 18 -9.49 10.18 -1.26
CA THR A 18 -8.74 10.03 -0.01
C THR A 18 -8.22 11.36 0.53
N HIS A 19 -8.25 12.43 -0.28
CA HIS A 19 -8.09 13.83 0.09
C HIS A 19 -8.23 14.74 -1.15
N GLY A 20 -8.32 16.05 -0.93
CA GLY A 20 -8.28 17.10 -1.95
C GLY A 20 -7.31 18.22 -1.54
N SER A 21 -6.99 19.12 -2.47
CA SER A 21 -6.07 20.23 -2.19
C SER A 21 -6.68 21.35 -1.34
N LEU A 22 -8.02 21.43 -1.28
CA LEU A 22 -8.76 22.46 -0.57
C LEU A 22 -8.39 22.52 0.92
N GLU A 23 -8.47 21.38 1.61
CA GLU A 23 -8.18 21.27 3.04
C GLU A 23 -6.71 21.55 3.37
N PHE A 24 -5.79 21.51 2.40
CA PHE A 24 -4.36 21.77 2.60
C PHE A 24 -3.89 23.15 2.15
N THR A 25 -4.82 24.04 1.81
CA THR A 25 -4.46 25.42 1.51
C THR A 25 -3.76 26.10 2.71
N PRO A 26 -2.88 27.10 2.48
CA PRO A 26 -2.14 27.74 3.56
C PRO A 26 -3.03 28.36 4.64
N ARG A 27 -2.43 28.71 5.80
CA ARG A 27 -3.02 29.36 7.00
C ARG A 27 -3.59 28.37 8.03
N LYS A 28 -4.61 28.76 8.81
CA LYS A 28 -4.98 28.11 10.07
C LYS A 28 -5.42 26.67 9.89
N GLN A 29 -4.96 25.79 10.78
CA GLN A 29 -5.30 24.35 10.73
C GLN A 29 -6.72 24.02 11.23
N VAL A 30 -7.35 24.90 12.01
CA VAL A 30 -8.70 24.75 12.58
C VAL A 30 -9.24 26.12 12.99
N ALA A 31 -10.55 26.22 13.24
CA ALA A 31 -11.23 27.47 13.64
C ALA A 31 -10.93 28.60 12.64
N LEU A 32 -11.31 28.34 11.40
CA LEU A 32 -11.04 29.20 10.26
C LEU A 32 -11.72 30.56 10.40
N CYS A 33 -11.21 31.54 9.68
CA CYS A 33 -11.84 32.84 9.49
C CYS A 33 -11.86 33.24 8.02
N ARG A 34 -12.47 34.39 7.71
CA ARG A 34 -12.61 34.96 6.36
C ARG A 34 -11.33 35.10 5.53
N TYR A 35 -10.17 34.98 6.16
CA TYR A 35 -8.87 35.05 5.52
C TYR A 35 -8.31 33.69 5.13
N ASP A 36 -8.89 32.60 5.63
CA ASP A 36 -8.51 31.23 5.29
C ASP A 36 -9.21 30.81 3.99
N TRP A 37 -8.45 30.27 3.05
CA TRP A 37 -8.97 29.88 1.74
C TRP A 37 -10.14 28.91 1.78
N PRO A 38 -10.11 27.85 2.60
CA PRO A 38 -11.21 26.89 2.58
C PRO A 38 -12.54 27.47 3.04
N ASP A 39 -12.48 28.40 4.01
CA ASP A 39 -13.66 29.12 4.51
C ASP A 39 -14.34 29.90 3.37
N ARG A 40 -13.55 30.59 2.54
CA ARG A 40 -14.06 31.33 1.38
C ARG A 40 -14.56 30.43 0.26
N LEU A 41 -13.90 29.29 0.05
CA LEU A 41 -14.16 28.41 -1.08
C LEU A 41 -15.35 27.48 -0.84
N VAL A 42 -15.52 26.97 0.38
CA VAL A 42 -16.70 26.19 0.78
C VAL A 42 -17.85 27.13 1.17
N GLY A 43 -17.56 28.17 1.93
CA GLY A 43 -18.56 29.09 2.45
C GLY A 43 -19.54 28.38 3.36
N THR A 44 -20.83 28.64 3.15
CA THR A 44 -21.93 28.09 3.94
C THR A 44 -22.58 26.87 3.29
N ILE A 45 -22.06 26.37 2.17
CA ILE A 45 -22.64 25.20 1.49
C ILE A 45 -22.39 23.94 2.34
N PRO A 46 -23.44 23.14 2.64
CA PRO A 46 -23.28 21.81 3.21
C PRO A 46 -22.29 20.97 2.39
N HIS A 47 -21.17 20.62 3.03
CA HIS A 47 -20.08 19.92 2.39
C HIS A 47 -19.98 18.49 2.91
N PHE A 48 -20.15 17.52 2.03
CA PHE A 48 -19.97 16.10 2.27
C PHE A 48 -18.67 15.62 1.64
N TYR A 49 -18.02 14.67 2.30
CA TYR A 49 -16.82 14.04 1.77
C TYR A 49 -16.92 12.54 1.91
N TYR A 50 -16.91 11.84 0.78
CA TYR A 50 -16.84 10.39 0.76
C TYR A 50 -15.38 9.96 0.95
N TYR A 51 -15.07 9.38 2.11
CA TYR A 51 -13.69 9.22 2.62
C TYR A 51 -13.39 7.78 3.06
N THR A 52 -12.17 7.29 2.85
CA THR A 52 -11.78 5.93 3.25
C THR A 52 -11.64 5.80 4.77
N ILE A 53 -12.08 4.67 5.33
CA ILE A 53 -11.82 4.33 6.75
C ILE A 53 -10.33 4.20 7.07
N GLY A 54 -9.49 3.93 6.06
CA GLY A 54 -8.05 3.72 6.22
C GLY A 54 -7.25 5.01 6.42
N ASN A 55 -7.87 6.20 6.28
CA ASN A 55 -7.17 7.48 6.31
C ASN A 55 -7.84 8.50 7.25
N VAL A 56 -7.91 8.13 8.53
CA VAL A 56 -8.56 8.97 9.56
C VAL A 56 -7.86 10.32 9.72
N GLY A 57 -6.53 10.35 9.65
CA GLY A 57 -5.73 11.57 9.85
C GLY A 57 -6.09 12.69 8.87
N GLU A 58 -6.12 12.38 7.58
CA GLU A 58 -6.48 13.37 6.55
C GLU A 58 -7.98 13.67 6.56
N SER A 59 -8.84 12.70 6.87
CA SER A 59 -10.28 12.94 7.02
C SER A 59 -10.57 13.99 8.10
N MET A 60 -9.76 14.02 9.17
CA MET A 60 -9.87 15.03 10.22
C MET A 60 -9.46 16.42 9.74
N MET A 61 -8.52 16.52 8.78
CA MET A 61 -8.20 17.80 8.14
C MET A 61 -9.38 18.30 7.32
N ALA A 62 -10.04 17.45 6.52
CA ALA A 62 -11.25 17.82 5.81
C ALA A 62 -12.35 18.31 6.77
N LYS A 63 -12.60 17.62 7.89
CA LYS A 63 -13.56 18.09 8.91
C LYS A 63 -13.23 19.48 9.45
N ARG A 64 -11.97 19.68 9.88
CA ARG A 64 -11.54 20.91 10.55
C ARG A 64 -11.36 22.10 9.61
N ARG A 65 -10.99 21.81 8.36
CA ARG A 65 -10.56 22.81 7.39
C ARG A 65 -11.51 23.00 6.22
N SER A 66 -12.52 22.17 5.99
CA SER A 66 -13.49 22.43 4.93
C SER A 66 -14.93 22.21 5.38
N TYR A 67 -15.15 22.13 6.71
CA TYR A 67 -16.47 21.89 7.30
C TYR A 67 -17.14 20.59 6.83
N ALA A 68 -16.31 19.64 6.37
CA ALA A 68 -16.81 18.46 5.71
C ALA A 68 -17.47 17.48 6.68
N THR A 69 -18.66 17.00 6.34
CA THR A 69 -19.25 15.80 6.94
C THR A 69 -18.71 14.58 6.21
N THR A 70 -17.86 13.81 6.89
CA THR A 70 -17.23 12.63 6.29
C THR A 70 -18.18 11.43 6.30
N ILE A 71 -18.43 10.85 5.14
CA ILE A 71 -19.16 9.60 4.95
C ILE A 71 -18.11 8.53 4.64
N SER A 72 -17.95 7.56 5.53
CA SER A 72 -16.88 6.58 5.43
C SER A 72 -17.19 5.46 4.44
N TYR A 73 -16.14 4.95 3.78
CA TYR A 73 -16.20 3.77 2.93
C TYR A 73 -15.07 2.78 3.21
N LEU A 74 -15.29 1.52 2.87
CA LEU A 74 -14.34 0.45 3.19
C LEU A 74 -13.09 0.51 2.29
N THR A 75 -11.94 0.08 2.80
CA THR A 75 -10.77 -0.12 1.94
C THR A 75 -11.01 -1.24 0.92
N PRO A 76 -10.32 -1.21 -0.23
CA PRO A 76 -10.20 -2.34 -1.15
C PRO A 76 -10.05 -3.70 -0.45
N PRO A 77 -10.61 -4.79 -0.99
CA PRO A 77 -10.46 -6.11 -0.40
C PRO A 77 -9.03 -6.61 -0.59
N PHE A 78 -8.53 -7.34 0.39
CA PHE A 78 -7.24 -8.01 0.28
C PHE A 78 -7.36 -9.26 -0.58
N THR A 79 -6.39 -9.48 -1.46
CA THR A 79 -6.17 -10.71 -2.19
C THR A 79 -4.77 -11.24 -1.87
N GLU A 80 -4.59 -12.55 -1.98
CA GLU A 80 -3.24 -13.13 -1.96
C GLU A 80 -2.44 -12.61 -3.16
N SER A 81 -1.15 -12.35 -2.93
CA SER A 81 -0.22 -11.80 -3.92
C SER A 81 0.03 -12.72 -5.12
N LYS A 82 -0.40 -14.00 -5.05
CA LYS A 82 -0.15 -15.06 -6.03
C LYS A 82 1.35 -15.24 -6.37
N THR A 83 2.26 -14.64 -5.60
CA THR A 83 3.71 -14.70 -5.79
C THR A 83 4.28 -16.05 -5.36
N ARG A 84 3.52 -16.85 -4.59
CA ARG A 84 3.90 -18.23 -4.20
C ARG A 84 4.30 -19.10 -5.41
N GLY A 85 3.66 -18.91 -6.56
CA GLY A 85 4.06 -19.59 -7.80
C GLY A 85 5.43 -19.16 -8.33
N GLN A 86 5.79 -17.89 -8.15
CA GLN A 86 7.07 -17.32 -8.60
C GLN A 86 8.25 -17.83 -7.76
N TYR A 87 8.05 -18.00 -6.44
CA TYR A 87 9.07 -18.51 -5.53
C TYR A 87 9.13 -20.03 -5.45
N LYS A 88 8.23 -20.77 -6.11
CA LYS A 88 8.16 -22.23 -6.02
C LYS A 88 9.49 -22.92 -6.37
N GLU A 89 10.15 -22.50 -7.45
CA GLU A 89 11.43 -23.08 -7.87
C GLU A 89 12.53 -22.84 -6.83
N LEU A 90 12.55 -21.63 -6.25
CA LEU A 90 13.49 -21.25 -5.19
C LEU A 90 13.27 -22.08 -3.93
N MET A 91 12.02 -22.16 -3.45
CA MET A 91 11.66 -22.93 -2.24
C MET A 91 12.00 -24.41 -2.40
N ASN A 92 11.76 -25.00 -3.57
CA ASN A 92 12.13 -26.39 -3.84
C ASN A 92 13.66 -26.60 -3.77
N LYS A 93 14.48 -25.62 -4.22
CA LYS A 93 15.94 -25.71 -4.11
C LYS A 93 16.43 -25.51 -2.68
N ILE A 94 15.79 -24.64 -1.91
CA ILE A 94 16.09 -24.44 -0.49
C ILE A 94 15.74 -25.72 0.31
N GLU A 95 14.60 -26.34 0.05
CA GLU A 95 14.23 -27.62 0.64
C GLU A 95 15.23 -28.73 0.28
N ALA A 96 15.67 -28.78 -0.99
CA ALA A 96 16.70 -29.72 -1.43
C ALA A 96 18.05 -29.47 -0.74
N TYR A 97 18.41 -28.21 -0.49
CA TYR A 97 19.60 -27.84 0.28
C TYR A 97 19.53 -28.39 1.71
N TYR A 98 18.41 -28.21 2.42
CA TYR A 98 18.25 -28.72 3.78
C TYR A 98 18.22 -30.25 3.87
N LYS A 99 17.77 -30.94 2.81
CA LYS A 99 17.81 -32.40 2.70
C LYS A 99 19.18 -32.97 2.30
N THR A 100 20.12 -32.12 1.89
CA THR A 100 21.45 -32.54 1.46
C THR A 100 22.40 -32.65 2.67
N ASP A 101 23.23 -33.69 2.66
CA ASP A 101 24.29 -33.86 3.67
C ASP A 101 25.17 -32.61 3.78
N GLU A 102 25.59 -32.25 4.99
CA GLU A 102 26.41 -31.05 5.25
C GLU A 102 27.65 -30.96 4.35
N ALA A 103 28.27 -32.09 4.03
CA ALA A 103 29.44 -32.15 3.14
C ALA A 103 29.16 -31.70 1.69
N ARG A 104 27.89 -31.76 1.24
CA ARG A 104 27.46 -31.37 -0.13
C ARG A 104 26.58 -30.12 -0.16
N GLN A 105 26.24 -29.56 1.00
CA GLN A 105 25.48 -28.31 1.11
C GLN A 105 26.10 -27.13 0.34
N PRO A 106 27.44 -26.96 0.26
CA PRO A 106 28.03 -25.91 -0.58
C PRO A 106 27.64 -26.01 -2.06
N GLU A 107 27.53 -27.22 -2.62
CA GLU A 107 27.12 -27.42 -4.01
C GLU A 107 25.62 -27.11 -4.20
N ALA A 108 24.77 -27.57 -3.27
CA ALA A 108 23.35 -27.27 -3.28
C ALA A 108 23.07 -25.77 -3.09
N SER A 109 23.87 -25.08 -2.26
CA SER A 109 23.80 -23.64 -2.02
C SER A 109 24.04 -22.83 -3.30
N ILE A 110 24.95 -23.26 -4.17
CA ILE A 110 25.17 -22.61 -5.48
C ILE A 110 23.92 -22.69 -6.35
N ALA A 111 23.15 -23.78 -6.28
CA ALA A 111 21.89 -23.90 -7.01
C ALA A 111 20.82 -22.91 -6.50
N VAL A 112 20.72 -22.73 -5.17
CA VAL A 112 19.86 -21.69 -4.56
C VAL A 112 20.33 -20.31 -5.01
N LYS A 113 21.64 -20.04 -4.95
CA LYS A 113 22.24 -18.76 -5.35
C LYS A 113 21.94 -18.39 -6.80
N LYS A 114 22.03 -19.34 -7.73
CA LYS A 114 21.70 -19.11 -9.15
C LYS A 114 20.27 -18.61 -9.33
N ILE A 115 19.30 -19.21 -8.61
CA ILE A 115 17.90 -18.78 -8.68
C ILE A 115 17.72 -17.41 -8.01
N ALA A 116 18.27 -17.22 -6.80
CA ALA A 116 18.17 -15.96 -6.08
C ALA A 116 18.81 -14.78 -6.86
N VAL A 117 19.93 -15.02 -7.55
CA VAL A 117 20.56 -14.01 -8.42
C VAL A 117 19.70 -13.71 -9.64
N LYS A 118 19.18 -14.76 -10.31
CA LYS A 118 18.28 -14.63 -11.47
C LYS A 118 17.00 -13.85 -11.13
N MET A 119 16.45 -14.06 -9.93
CA MET A 119 15.26 -13.35 -9.44
C MET A 119 15.55 -11.93 -8.94
N GLY A 120 16.83 -11.54 -8.81
CA GLY A 120 17.22 -10.22 -8.30
C GLY A 120 17.29 -10.11 -6.77
N LEU A 121 16.96 -11.17 -6.02
CA LEU A 121 16.88 -11.18 -4.55
C LEU A 121 18.20 -10.83 -3.86
N HIS A 122 19.33 -11.13 -4.50
CA HIS A 122 20.65 -10.70 -4.01
C HIS A 122 20.76 -9.17 -3.84
N ARG A 123 20.06 -8.37 -4.66
CA ARG A 123 20.05 -6.91 -4.54
C ARG A 123 19.18 -6.46 -3.37
N ASP A 124 18.00 -7.06 -3.24
CA ASP A 124 17.02 -6.74 -2.19
C ASP A 124 17.59 -7.07 -0.80
N LEU A 125 18.28 -8.20 -0.70
CA LEU A 125 18.88 -8.71 0.55
C LEU A 125 20.33 -8.28 0.76
N ARG A 126 20.92 -7.54 -0.19
CA ARG A 126 22.33 -7.10 -0.18
C ARG A 126 23.33 -8.25 -0.04
N LEU A 127 23.08 -9.34 -0.76
CA LEU A 127 23.93 -10.51 -0.85
C LEU A 127 24.87 -10.43 -2.06
N ASP A 128 25.97 -11.17 -1.99
CA ASP A 128 26.91 -11.29 -3.09
C ASP A 128 26.29 -12.01 -4.31
N SER A 129 26.78 -11.70 -5.52
CA SER A 129 26.30 -12.28 -6.78
C SER A 129 27.28 -13.25 -7.44
N LEU A 130 28.45 -13.50 -6.85
CA LEU A 130 29.47 -14.42 -7.39
C LEU A 130 28.97 -15.86 -7.33
N LEU A 131 28.57 -16.38 -8.49
CA LEU A 131 28.01 -17.74 -8.63
C LEU A 131 29.00 -18.86 -8.30
N THR A 132 30.28 -18.53 -8.11
CA THR A 132 31.35 -19.47 -7.74
C THR A 132 31.46 -19.69 -6.24
N GLN A 133 30.88 -18.80 -5.42
CA GLN A 133 30.92 -18.91 -3.96
C GLN A 133 29.54 -19.32 -3.44
N PRO A 134 29.45 -20.36 -2.59
CA PRO A 134 28.20 -20.75 -1.96
C PRO A 134 27.72 -19.66 -1.00
N TYR A 135 26.40 -19.52 -0.87
CA TYR A 135 25.82 -18.83 0.28
C TYR A 135 25.98 -19.65 1.55
N SER A 136 26.17 -18.96 2.66
CA SER A 136 26.11 -19.51 4.01
C SER A 136 24.68 -19.95 4.37
N ALA A 137 24.56 -20.79 5.39
CA ALA A 137 23.27 -21.23 5.90
C ALA A 137 22.39 -20.05 6.37
N GLU A 138 22.99 -19.00 6.93
CA GLU A 138 22.29 -17.78 7.36
C GLU A 138 21.72 -17.01 6.17
N GLU A 139 22.51 -16.87 5.09
CA GLU A 139 22.05 -16.21 3.86
C GLU A 139 20.91 -16.98 3.19
N ILE A 140 20.97 -18.33 3.19
CA ILE A 140 19.89 -19.18 2.68
C ILE A 140 18.61 -19.00 3.50
N ALA A 141 18.71 -19.05 4.84
CA ALA A 141 17.57 -18.83 5.72
C ALA A 141 16.96 -17.42 5.52
N ARG A 142 17.80 -16.40 5.25
CA ARG A 142 17.34 -15.05 4.97
C ARG A 142 16.57 -14.95 3.65
N ILE A 143 17.02 -15.68 2.62
CA ILE A 143 16.31 -15.77 1.33
C ILE A 143 14.98 -16.51 1.50
N GLU A 144 14.96 -17.60 2.27
CA GLU A 144 13.76 -18.38 2.57
C GLU A 144 12.70 -17.52 3.26
N ASN A 145 13.06 -16.88 4.38
CA ASN A 145 12.16 -16.01 5.13
C ASN A 145 11.60 -14.88 4.27
N PHE A 146 12.43 -14.25 3.44
CA PHE A 146 11.98 -13.22 2.51
C PHE A 146 10.98 -13.75 1.48
N ALA A 147 11.27 -14.91 0.89
CA ALA A 147 10.38 -15.53 -0.09
C ALA A 147 9.03 -15.91 0.54
N GLU A 148 9.03 -16.42 1.77
CA GLU A 148 7.80 -16.73 2.52
C GLU A 148 7.01 -15.48 2.90
N GLU A 149 7.68 -14.41 3.32
CA GLU A 149 7.04 -13.13 3.64
C GLU A 149 6.31 -12.57 2.42
N ILE A 150 7.00 -12.44 1.28
CA ILE A 150 6.39 -11.94 0.04
C ILE A 150 5.29 -12.87 -0.49
N ALA A 151 5.44 -14.19 -0.30
CA ALA A 151 4.43 -15.16 -0.69
C ALA A 151 3.14 -15.06 0.12
N ASN A 152 3.24 -14.66 1.39
CA ASN A 152 2.10 -14.53 2.32
C ASN A 152 1.57 -13.09 2.42
N GLU A 153 2.27 -12.12 1.84
CA GLU A 153 1.85 -10.72 1.87
C GLU A 153 0.49 -10.53 1.17
N LYS A 154 -0.38 -9.79 1.85
CA LYS A 154 -1.71 -9.46 1.33
C LYS A 154 -1.62 -8.18 0.52
N MET A 155 -2.08 -8.23 -0.73
CA MET A 155 -2.16 -7.05 -1.57
C MET A 155 -3.61 -6.61 -1.76
N THR A 156 -3.83 -5.35 -2.07
CA THR A 156 -5.15 -4.87 -2.47
C THR A 156 -5.50 -5.41 -3.86
N GLY A 157 -6.66 -6.06 -3.99
CA GLY A 157 -7.08 -6.71 -5.22
C GLY A 157 -7.80 -5.76 -6.18
N GLN A 158 -9.09 -5.54 -5.93
CA GLN A 158 -9.94 -4.66 -6.74
C GLN A 158 -10.18 -3.33 -6.03
N LEU A 159 -10.57 -2.29 -6.77
CA LEU A 159 -11.01 -1.04 -6.14
C LEU A 159 -12.33 -1.26 -5.38
N TYR A 160 -12.51 -0.50 -4.30
CA TYR A 160 -13.79 -0.46 -3.59
C TYR A 160 -14.86 0.18 -4.49
N THR A 161 -16.05 -0.44 -4.54
CA THR A 161 -17.23 0.12 -5.19
C THR A 161 -18.35 0.27 -4.18
N THR A 162 -18.85 1.50 -4.01
CA THR A 162 -19.92 1.81 -3.06
C THR A 162 -21.17 0.98 -3.33
N GLY A 163 -21.70 0.34 -2.28
CA GLY A 163 -22.91 -0.47 -2.35
C GLY A 163 -22.71 -1.89 -2.90
N VAL A 164 -21.51 -2.24 -3.36
CA VAL A 164 -21.18 -3.61 -3.79
C VAL A 164 -20.52 -4.34 -2.62
N PRO A 165 -21.16 -5.38 -2.03
CA PRO A 165 -20.56 -6.15 -0.95
C PRO A 165 -19.42 -7.03 -1.49
N TYR A 166 -18.40 -7.26 -0.66
CA TYR A 166 -17.37 -8.24 -0.99
C TYR A 166 -17.93 -9.65 -0.90
N SER A 167 -17.71 -10.44 -1.95
CA SER A 167 -17.98 -11.87 -1.93
C SER A 167 -16.81 -12.62 -1.27
N PRO A 168 -17.08 -13.61 -0.41
CA PRO A 168 -16.07 -14.51 0.13
C PRO A 168 -15.31 -15.28 -0.96
#